data_AF-A0A968D087-F1
#
_entry.id   AF-A0A968D087-F1
#
_cell.length_a   1.000
_cell.length_b   1.000
_cell.length_c   1.000
_cell.angle_alpha   90.00
_cell.angle_beta   90.00
_cell.angle_gamma   90.00
#
_symmetry.space_group_name_H-M   'P 1'
#
loop_
_entity.id
_entity.type
_entity.pdbx_description
1 polymer ?
#
loop_
_entity_poly.entity_id
_entity_poly.type
_entity_poly.pdbx_seq_one_letter_code
_entity_poly.pdbx_strand_id
1 'polypeptide(L)'
;YQLLKAYAINRGYRCMEGYIAKSPKVESLNTNPEGKIYPVLSHGRHTDVHVQMTHVARQVYLASIDTEERRLDEYRQNLTHAEERHQSAYEERVKALATGCLVCGKQLIDNGTIGLAGYFAQTSDLKVSGYIEEECFSGLVFRYFYGAKRTIESNDPIWDLFRESAQRSYFVLQRAPHTKNFYQQKLSFYRFDDDGLEVTHKTIELQEFEKKLLSKERSELFPLLEKTLFDEQGRLSDAFLMLRKVSSDLPEEILYDQNFAKFAATMAKVSAQLF
;
A
#
# COMPACT_ATOMS: atom_id res chain seq x y z
N TYR A 1 35.46 38.23 9.71
CA TYR A 1 35.42 37.29 8.56
C TYR A 1 35.58 35.84 9.01
N GLN A 2 36.60 35.49 9.82
CA GLN A 2 36.85 34.10 10.26
C GLN A 2 35.70 33.47 11.08
N LEU A 3 35.05 34.23 11.98
CA LEU A 3 33.88 33.76 12.73
C LEU A 3 32.66 33.43 11.84
N LEU A 4 32.38 34.25 10.83
CA LEU A 4 31.30 34.01 9.85
C LEU A 4 31.61 32.80 8.97
N LYS A 5 32.87 32.65 8.53
CA LYS A 5 33.34 31.49 7.76
C LYS A 5 33.19 30.20 8.60
N ALA A 6 33.61 30.22 9.86
CA ALA A 6 33.47 29.09 10.78
C ALA A 6 31.99 28.71 11.02
N TYR A 7 31.13 29.72 11.21
CA TYR A 7 29.70 29.50 11.37
C TYR A 7 29.01 28.92 10.12
N ALA A 8 29.39 29.40 8.93
CA ALA A 8 28.89 28.87 7.67
C ALA A 8 29.33 27.42 7.46
N ILE A 9 30.60 27.11 7.74
CA ILE A 9 31.13 25.74 7.67
C ILE A 9 30.39 24.81 8.65
N ASN A 10 30.15 25.24 9.89
CA ASN A 10 29.39 24.47 10.88
C ASN A 10 27.93 24.18 10.45
N ARG A 11 27.41 24.89 9.46
CA ARG A 11 26.09 24.66 8.87
C ARG A 11 26.12 23.91 7.53
N GLY A 12 27.28 23.39 7.15
CA GLY A 12 27.47 22.64 5.91
C GLY A 12 27.57 23.53 4.66
N TYR A 13 27.75 24.84 4.80
CA TYR A 13 28.03 25.69 3.64
C TYR A 13 29.49 25.54 3.19
N ARG A 14 29.68 25.39 1.89
CA ARG A 14 31.00 25.45 1.27
C ARG A 14 31.44 26.90 1.13
N CYS A 15 32.45 27.29 1.91
CA CYS A 15 33.06 28.61 1.80
C CYS A 15 34.12 28.61 0.68
N MET A 16 33.95 29.50 -0.29
CA MET A 16 34.91 29.70 -1.39
C MET A 16 35.95 30.75 -1.00
N GLU A 17 37.14 30.68 -1.58
CA GLU A 17 38.19 31.66 -1.31
C GLU A 17 37.95 32.96 -2.10
N GLY A 18 38.25 34.10 -1.46
CA GLY A 18 38.08 35.42 -2.05
C GLY A 18 36.83 36.17 -1.54
N TYR A 19 36.52 37.27 -2.21
CA TYR A 19 35.42 38.16 -1.88
C TYR A 19 34.86 38.80 -3.14
N ILE A 20 33.58 39.19 -3.09
CA ILE A 20 32.96 40.04 -4.09
C ILE A 20 32.87 41.43 -3.46
N ALA A 21 33.74 42.35 -3.87
CA ALA A 21 33.71 43.74 -3.41
C ALA A 21 32.81 44.59 -4.29
N LYS A 22 32.44 45.75 -3.79
CA LYS A 22 31.79 46.77 -4.62
C LYS A 22 32.84 47.40 -5.54
N SER A 23 32.46 47.63 -6.80
CA SER A 23 33.25 48.39 -7.77
C SER A 23 32.55 49.73 -8.04
N PRO A 24 33.26 50.84 -8.25
CA PRO A 24 32.64 52.15 -8.52
C PRO A 24 31.63 52.14 -9.68
N LYS A 25 31.92 51.34 -10.72
CA LYS A 25 31.02 51.15 -11.87
C LYS A 25 29.75 50.36 -11.50
N VAL A 26 29.84 49.44 -10.56
CA VAL A 26 28.67 48.68 -10.04
C VAL A 26 27.85 49.57 -9.10
N GLU A 27 28.50 50.43 -8.32
CA GLU A 27 27.80 51.42 -7.48
C GLU A 27 27.04 52.45 -8.32
N SER A 28 27.61 52.93 -9.43
CA SER A 28 26.89 53.83 -10.35
C SER A 28 25.68 53.17 -11.03
N LEU A 29 25.66 51.84 -11.15
CA LEU A 29 24.50 51.08 -11.66
C LEU A 29 23.43 50.86 -10.59
N ASN A 30 23.79 50.92 -9.30
CA ASN A 30 22.84 50.84 -8.18
C ASN A 30 22.04 52.14 -7.99
N THR A 31 22.53 53.27 -8.48
CA THR A 31 21.78 54.54 -8.53
C THR A 31 20.82 54.61 -9.71
N ASN A 32 20.49 53.47 -10.34
CA ASN A 32 19.52 53.41 -11.42
C ASN A 32 18.09 53.64 -10.89
N PRO A 33 17.42 54.75 -11.26
CA PRO A 33 16.05 55.02 -10.82
C PRO A 33 15.02 54.00 -11.35
N GLU A 34 15.35 53.24 -12.40
CA GLU A 34 14.46 52.24 -13.00
C GLU A 34 14.56 50.85 -12.37
N GLY A 35 15.47 50.62 -11.41
CA GLY A 35 15.62 49.33 -10.72
C GLY A 35 16.04 48.15 -11.61
N LYS A 36 16.58 48.40 -12.82
CA LYS A 36 16.98 47.34 -13.76
C LYS A 36 18.19 46.56 -13.22
N ILE A 37 18.10 45.23 -13.28
CA ILE A 37 19.19 44.31 -12.94
C ILE A 37 20.11 44.17 -14.16
N TYR A 38 21.40 44.46 -13.99
CA TYR A 38 22.40 44.38 -15.05
C TYR A 38 23.28 43.13 -14.91
N PRO A 39 23.37 42.27 -15.94
CA PRO A 39 24.23 41.10 -15.89
C PRO A 39 25.72 41.45 -15.74
N VAL A 40 26.42 40.79 -14.82
CA VAL A 40 27.86 40.96 -14.58
C VAL A 40 28.69 40.56 -15.82
N LEU A 41 28.23 39.54 -16.56
CA LEU A 41 28.89 39.03 -17.77
C LEU A 41 29.02 40.07 -18.89
N SER A 42 28.08 41.02 -18.98
CA SER A 42 28.06 42.05 -20.01
C SER A 42 28.43 43.43 -19.45
N HIS A 43 27.63 43.96 -18.52
CA HIS A 43 27.78 45.34 -18.01
C HIS A 43 28.90 45.47 -16.97
N GLY A 44 29.17 44.39 -16.22
CA GLY A 44 30.26 44.31 -15.25
C GLY A 44 31.63 43.98 -15.87
N ARG A 45 31.71 43.74 -17.20
CA ARG A 45 32.95 43.35 -17.86
C ARG A 45 34.07 44.37 -17.62
N HIS A 46 35.28 43.86 -17.38
CA HIS A 46 36.48 44.62 -17.02
C HIS A 46 36.43 45.35 -15.67
N THR A 47 35.49 44.98 -14.78
CA THR A 47 35.50 45.43 -13.38
C THR A 47 36.07 44.36 -12.46
N ASP A 48 36.51 44.77 -11.26
CA ASP A 48 36.96 43.85 -10.20
C ASP A 48 35.89 42.81 -9.84
N VAL A 49 34.61 43.19 -9.86
CA VAL A 49 33.47 42.28 -9.62
C VAL A 49 33.44 41.16 -10.66
N HIS A 50 33.68 41.47 -11.93
CA HIS A 50 33.71 40.46 -12.98
C HIS A 50 34.90 39.50 -12.81
N VAL A 51 36.08 40.01 -12.43
CA VAL A 51 37.25 39.16 -12.14
C VAL A 51 37.00 38.27 -10.93
N GLN A 52 36.42 38.81 -9.85
CA GLN A 52 36.07 38.08 -8.64
C GLN A 52 35.02 36.98 -8.91
N MET A 53 33.97 37.28 -9.68
CA MET A 53 32.98 36.29 -10.10
C MET A 53 33.58 35.21 -11.01
N THR A 54 34.51 35.58 -11.89
CA THR A 54 35.25 34.61 -12.71
C THR A 54 36.09 33.68 -11.84
N HIS A 55 36.71 34.20 -10.78
CA HIS A 55 37.49 33.40 -9.83
C HIS A 55 36.60 32.41 -9.06
N VAL A 56 35.45 32.87 -8.57
CA VAL A 56 34.43 32.02 -7.92
C VAL A 56 33.92 30.94 -8.88
N ALA A 57 33.59 31.31 -10.12
CA ALA A 57 33.13 30.36 -11.13
C ALA A 57 34.20 29.29 -11.44
N ARG A 58 35.47 29.68 -11.52
CA ARG A 58 36.59 28.74 -11.69
C ARG A 58 36.71 27.77 -10.50
N GLN A 59 36.58 28.25 -9.27
CA GLN A 59 36.59 27.39 -8.08
C GLN A 59 35.44 26.38 -8.10
N VAL A 60 34.23 26.80 -8.46
CA VAL A 60 33.06 25.91 -8.61
C VAL A 60 33.30 24.88 -9.71
N TYR A 61 33.81 25.31 -10.86
CA TYR A 61 34.06 24.43 -11.99
C TYR A 61 35.11 23.37 -11.68
N LEU A 62 36.28 23.76 -11.17
CA LEU A 62 37.33 22.83 -10.75
C LEU A 62 36.83 21.87 -9.68
N ALA A 63 36.13 22.40 -8.66
CA ALA A 63 35.51 21.57 -7.65
C ALA A 63 34.53 20.55 -8.25
N SER A 64 33.75 20.91 -9.28
CA SER A 64 32.79 19.99 -9.90
C SER A 64 33.45 18.86 -10.71
N ILE A 65 34.68 19.09 -11.19
CA ILE A 65 35.50 18.09 -11.87
C ILE A 65 36.17 17.18 -10.83
N ASP A 66 36.72 17.76 -9.77
CA ASP A 66 37.47 17.03 -8.73
C ASP A 66 36.55 16.23 -7.78
N THR A 67 35.25 16.55 -7.76
CA THR A 67 34.29 15.84 -6.89
C THR A 67 33.91 14.50 -7.54
N GLU A 68 34.48 13.41 -7.03
CA GLU A 68 34.18 12.04 -7.44
C GLU A 68 32.75 11.61 -7.06
N GLU A 69 32.29 11.99 -5.86
CA GLU A 69 30.96 11.65 -5.35
C GLU A 69 30.11 12.90 -5.13
N ARG A 70 29.05 13.04 -5.93
CA ARG A 70 28.11 14.15 -5.81
C ARG A 70 26.93 13.69 -4.97
N ARG A 71 26.44 14.54 -4.07
CA ARG A 71 25.19 14.31 -3.33
C ARG A 71 23.99 13.97 -4.23
N LEU A 72 23.98 14.49 -5.47
CA LEU A 72 22.95 14.15 -6.46
C LEU A 72 23.09 12.70 -6.98
N ASP A 73 24.31 12.16 -7.05
CA ASP A 73 24.55 10.76 -7.39
C ASP A 73 24.07 9.84 -6.28
N GLU A 74 24.35 10.17 -5.01
CA GLU A 74 23.80 9.44 -3.85
C GLU A 74 22.26 9.46 -3.86
N TYR A 75 21.65 10.62 -4.12
CA TYR A 75 20.20 10.73 -4.21
C TYR A 75 19.63 9.88 -5.34
N ARG A 76 20.27 9.88 -6.51
CA ARG A 76 19.89 9.04 -7.65
C ARG A 76 20.01 7.55 -7.31
N GLN A 77 21.12 7.11 -6.70
CA GLN A 77 21.30 5.73 -6.25
C GLN A 77 20.22 5.31 -5.25
N ASN A 78 19.91 6.18 -4.29
CA ASN A 78 18.84 5.93 -3.31
C ASN A 78 17.46 5.78 -3.96
N LEU A 79 17.17 6.58 -5.01
CA LEU A 79 15.94 6.43 -5.78
C LEU A 79 15.89 5.09 -6.51
N THR A 80 16.96 4.71 -7.21
CA THR A 80 17.04 3.42 -7.90
C THR A 80 16.87 2.24 -6.93
N HIS A 81 17.58 2.25 -5.80
CA HIS A 81 17.43 1.21 -4.78
C HIS A 81 16.05 1.22 -4.10
N ALA A 82 15.37 2.37 -4.02
CA ALA A 82 13.99 2.39 -3.56
C ALA A 82 13.08 1.70 -4.59
N GLU A 83 13.17 2.09 -5.87
CA GLU A 83 12.40 1.50 -6.96
C GLU A 83 12.61 -0.02 -7.08
N GLU A 84 13.85 -0.50 -6.99
CA GLU A 84 14.18 -1.93 -7.01
C GLU A 84 13.52 -2.68 -5.85
N ARG A 85 13.52 -2.10 -4.64
CA ARG A 85 12.87 -2.70 -3.48
C ARG A 85 11.34 -2.72 -3.63
N HIS A 86 10.76 -1.62 -4.12
CA HIS A 86 9.32 -1.51 -4.38
C HIS A 86 8.86 -2.55 -5.40
N GLN A 87 9.59 -2.67 -6.51
CA GLN A 87 9.31 -3.65 -7.56
C GLN A 87 9.47 -5.09 -7.06
N SER A 88 10.55 -5.39 -6.34
CA SER A 88 10.80 -6.74 -5.80
C SER A 88 9.70 -7.17 -4.81
N ALA A 89 9.29 -6.27 -3.90
CA ALA A 89 8.23 -6.56 -2.93
C ALA A 89 6.88 -6.80 -3.62
N TYR A 90 6.57 -6.03 -4.68
CA TYR A 90 5.37 -6.26 -5.48
C TYR A 90 5.40 -7.63 -6.17
N GLU A 91 6.51 -7.99 -6.79
CA GLU A 91 6.66 -9.29 -7.46
C GLU A 91 6.55 -10.47 -6.50
N GLU A 92 7.11 -10.35 -5.30
CA GLU A 92 6.95 -11.37 -4.24
C GLU A 92 5.48 -11.54 -3.85
N ARG A 93 4.75 -10.44 -3.67
CA ARG A 93 3.31 -10.48 -3.38
C ARG A 93 2.53 -11.14 -4.49
N VAL A 94 2.81 -10.82 -5.75
CA VAL A 94 2.15 -11.44 -6.92
C VAL A 94 2.45 -12.94 -6.99
N LYS A 95 3.71 -13.34 -6.78
CA LYS A 95 4.13 -14.76 -6.79
C LYS A 95 3.47 -15.59 -5.69
N ALA A 96 3.13 -14.97 -4.57
CA ALA A 96 2.48 -15.65 -3.43
C ALA A 96 0.96 -15.84 -3.58
N LEU A 97 0.35 -15.30 -4.65
CA LEU A 97 -1.10 -15.39 -4.83
C LEU A 97 -1.55 -16.77 -5.29
N ALA A 98 -2.65 -17.25 -4.71
CA ALA A 98 -3.42 -18.34 -5.29
C ALA A 98 -3.96 -17.94 -6.66
N THR A 99 -3.79 -18.82 -7.66
CA THR A 99 -4.12 -18.50 -9.06
C THR A 99 -5.62 -18.52 -9.37
N GLY A 100 -6.40 -19.25 -8.57
CA GLY A 100 -7.84 -19.35 -8.70
C GLY A 100 -8.58 -18.67 -7.56
N CYS A 101 -9.86 -18.39 -7.78
CA CYS A 101 -10.78 -17.91 -6.76
C CYS A 101 -10.73 -18.81 -5.52
N LEU A 102 -10.54 -18.22 -4.34
CA LEU A 102 -10.43 -19.01 -3.10
C LEU A 102 -11.73 -19.76 -2.77
N VAL A 103 -12.88 -19.34 -3.32
CA VAL A 103 -14.17 -20.04 -3.16
C VAL A 103 -14.34 -21.10 -4.24
N CYS A 104 -14.61 -20.69 -5.50
CA CYS A 104 -15.01 -21.61 -6.57
C CYS A 104 -13.84 -22.28 -7.32
N GLY A 105 -12.61 -21.79 -7.15
CA GLY A 105 -11.42 -22.31 -7.85
C GLY A 105 -11.28 -21.88 -9.32
N LYS A 106 -12.22 -21.11 -9.87
CA LYS A 106 -12.10 -20.52 -11.22
C LYS A 106 -10.81 -19.70 -11.31
N GLN A 107 -10.05 -19.89 -12.39
CA GLN A 107 -8.79 -19.17 -12.61
C GLN A 107 -9.07 -17.65 -12.63
N LEU A 108 -8.39 -16.91 -11.74
CA LEU A 108 -8.45 -15.45 -11.68
C LEU A 108 -7.12 -14.82 -12.08
N ILE A 109 -6.01 -15.55 -12.01
CA ILE A 109 -4.69 -15.06 -12.40
C ILE A 109 -4.22 -15.86 -13.59
N ASP A 110 -3.97 -15.20 -14.71
CA ASP A 110 -3.41 -15.83 -15.91
C ASP A 110 -2.28 -14.97 -16.48
N ASN A 111 -1.13 -15.57 -16.77
CA ASN A 111 0.04 -14.89 -17.33
C ASN A 111 0.43 -13.56 -16.63
N GLY A 112 0.23 -13.47 -15.30
CA GLY A 112 0.56 -12.30 -14.49
C GLY A 112 -0.49 -11.18 -14.50
N THR A 113 -1.62 -11.34 -15.21
CA THR A 113 -2.77 -10.43 -15.12
C THR A 113 -3.82 -10.99 -14.17
N ILE A 114 -4.47 -10.09 -13.44
CA ILE A 114 -5.55 -10.41 -12.52
C ILE A 114 -6.86 -10.13 -13.24
N GLY A 115 -7.68 -11.16 -13.40
CA GLY A 115 -9.02 -11.07 -13.98
C GLY A 115 -10.02 -10.38 -13.05
N LEU A 116 -11.31 -10.54 -13.35
CA LEU A 116 -12.39 -9.87 -12.62
C LEU A 116 -12.55 -10.41 -11.18
N ALA A 117 -11.74 -9.90 -10.27
CA ALA A 117 -11.83 -10.18 -8.84
C ALA A 117 -12.70 -9.13 -8.12
N GLY A 118 -13.50 -9.59 -7.15
CA GLY A 118 -14.30 -8.70 -6.31
C GLY A 118 -13.64 -8.36 -4.98
N TYR A 119 -12.86 -9.29 -4.44
CA TYR A 119 -12.23 -9.18 -3.13
C TYR A 119 -10.80 -9.73 -3.15
N PHE A 120 -9.90 -9.04 -2.47
CA PHE A 120 -8.61 -9.58 -2.05
C PHE A 120 -8.76 -10.19 -0.65
N ALA A 121 -8.09 -11.31 -0.41
CA ALA A 121 -8.12 -12.01 0.87
C ALA A 121 -6.74 -12.52 1.27
N GLN A 122 -6.43 -12.43 2.56
CA GLN A 122 -5.18 -12.93 3.13
C GLN A 122 -5.39 -13.47 4.55
N THR A 123 -4.74 -14.59 4.87
CA THR A 123 -4.72 -15.15 6.22
C THR A 123 -3.73 -14.42 7.12
N SER A 124 -4.05 -14.31 8.40
CA SER A 124 -3.22 -13.62 9.40
C SER A 124 -1.86 -14.27 9.63
N ASP A 125 -1.71 -15.55 9.28
CA ASP A 125 -0.44 -16.28 9.30
C ASP A 125 0.34 -16.18 7.98
N LEU A 126 -0.15 -15.37 7.03
CA LEU A 126 0.44 -15.08 5.73
C LEU A 126 0.65 -16.29 4.81
N LYS A 127 0.09 -17.47 5.15
CA LYS A 127 0.25 -18.67 4.33
C LYS A 127 -0.58 -18.63 3.05
N VAL A 128 -1.70 -17.92 3.08
CA VAL A 128 -2.64 -17.89 1.95
C VAL A 128 -2.99 -16.45 1.64
N SER A 129 -2.79 -16.08 0.39
CA SER A 129 -3.23 -14.81 -0.20
C SER A 129 -3.83 -15.07 -1.58
N GLY A 130 -4.87 -14.35 -1.95
CA GLY A 130 -5.51 -14.53 -3.24
C GLY A 130 -6.77 -13.69 -3.40
N TYR A 131 -7.52 -14.01 -4.45
CA TYR A 131 -8.71 -13.27 -4.82
C TYR A 131 -9.97 -14.12 -4.75
N ILE A 132 -11.11 -13.45 -4.61
CA ILE A 132 -12.44 -14.05 -4.61
C ILE A 132 -13.35 -13.24 -5.55
N GLU A 133 -14.12 -13.93 -6.38
CA GLU A 133 -15.16 -13.31 -7.21
C GLU A 133 -16.23 -12.64 -6.35
N GLU A 134 -16.80 -11.54 -6.82
CA GLU A 134 -17.76 -10.78 -6.02
C GLU A 134 -19.01 -11.60 -5.69
N GLU A 135 -19.50 -12.36 -6.67
CA GLU A 135 -20.66 -13.24 -6.56
C GLU A 135 -20.43 -14.35 -5.55
N CYS A 136 -19.22 -14.92 -5.56
CA CYS A 136 -18.83 -15.96 -4.61
C CYS A 136 -18.89 -15.44 -3.17
N PHE A 137 -18.23 -14.32 -2.87
CA PHE A 137 -18.21 -13.83 -1.49
C PHE A 137 -19.57 -13.33 -1.03
N SER A 138 -20.24 -12.50 -1.84
CA SER A 138 -21.54 -11.94 -1.48
C SER A 138 -22.60 -13.04 -1.31
N GLY A 139 -22.59 -14.06 -2.18
CA GLY A 139 -23.44 -15.25 -2.04
C GLY A 139 -23.24 -15.98 -0.71
N LEU A 140 -21.98 -16.20 -0.31
CA LEU A 140 -21.66 -16.78 1.00
C LEU A 140 -22.16 -15.89 2.15
N VAL A 141 -21.97 -14.57 2.07
CA VAL A 141 -22.44 -13.64 3.12
C VAL A 141 -23.95 -13.71 3.29
N PHE A 142 -24.70 -13.60 2.19
CA PHE A 142 -26.15 -13.62 2.24
C PHE A 142 -26.71 -14.96 2.74
N ARG A 143 -26.19 -16.08 2.22
CA ARG A 143 -26.65 -17.42 2.59
C ARG A 143 -26.36 -17.75 4.05
N TYR A 144 -25.11 -17.59 4.48
CA TYR A 144 -24.66 -18.12 5.77
C TYR A 144 -24.78 -17.13 6.92
N PHE A 145 -24.54 -15.83 6.70
CA PHE A 145 -24.49 -14.86 7.80
C PHE A 145 -25.77 -14.00 7.88
N TYR A 146 -26.42 -13.71 6.75
CA TYR A 146 -27.70 -13.00 6.74
C TYR A 146 -28.91 -13.94 6.67
N GLY A 147 -28.69 -15.26 6.53
CA GLY A 147 -29.76 -16.26 6.59
C GLY A 147 -30.75 -16.16 5.44
N ALA A 148 -30.32 -15.65 4.28
CA ALA A 148 -31.15 -15.57 3.09
C ALA A 148 -31.55 -16.99 2.65
N LYS A 149 -32.85 -17.28 2.69
CA LYS A 149 -33.40 -18.59 2.28
C LYS A 149 -33.52 -18.74 0.76
N ARG A 150 -33.50 -17.63 0.03
CA ARG A 150 -33.47 -17.57 -1.43
C ARG A 150 -32.10 -17.11 -1.89
N THR A 151 -31.68 -17.57 -3.06
CA THR A 151 -30.52 -16.98 -3.74
C THR A 151 -30.84 -15.51 -4.03
N ILE A 152 -29.97 -14.62 -3.56
CA ILE A 152 -30.04 -13.19 -3.89
C ILE A 152 -29.17 -13.01 -5.12
N GLU A 153 -29.77 -12.54 -6.21
CA GLU A 153 -29.07 -12.28 -7.46
C GLU A 153 -28.40 -10.91 -7.44
N SER A 154 -27.41 -10.70 -8.31
CA SER A 154 -26.67 -9.43 -8.45
C SER A 154 -27.53 -8.21 -8.78
N ASN A 155 -28.77 -8.45 -9.21
CA ASN A 155 -29.72 -7.42 -9.63
C ASN A 155 -30.70 -7.02 -8.51
N ASP A 156 -30.63 -7.69 -7.35
CA ASP A 156 -31.46 -7.37 -6.18
C ASP A 156 -30.92 -6.09 -5.50
N PRO A 157 -31.76 -5.09 -5.16
CA PRO A 157 -31.32 -3.86 -4.49
C PRO A 157 -30.53 -4.09 -3.18
N ILE A 158 -30.78 -5.21 -2.49
CA ILE A 158 -30.03 -5.58 -1.28
C ILE A 158 -28.57 -5.89 -1.63
N TRP A 159 -28.32 -6.43 -2.82
CA TRP A 159 -26.98 -6.70 -3.33
C TRP A 159 -26.20 -5.40 -3.51
N ASP A 160 -26.80 -4.41 -4.16
CA ASP A 160 -26.17 -3.11 -4.38
C ASP A 160 -25.87 -2.40 -3.06
N LEU A 161 -26.78 -2.45 -2.10
CA LEU A 161 -26.55 -1.90 -0.77
C LEU A 161 -25.38 -2.60 -0.06
N PHE A 162 -25.30 -3.93 -0.16
CA PHE A 162 -24.16 -4.68 0.39
C PHE A 162 -22.85 -4.28 -0.28
N ARG A 163 -22.85 -4.22 -1.63
CA ARG A 163 -21.70 -3.83 -2.46
C ARG A 163 -21.18 -2.44 -2.10
N GLU A 164 -22.06 -1.45 -1.99
CA GLU A 164 -21.70 -0.08 -1.61
C GLU A 164 -21.12 -0.06 -0.19
N SER A 165 -21.80 -0.72 0.74
CA SER A 165 -21.34 -0.77 2.12
C SER A 165 -19.98 -1.50 2.25
N ALA A 166 -19.71 -2.49 1.41
CA ALA A 166 -18.46 -3.26 1.40
C ALA A 166 -17.24 -2.46 0.94
N GLN A 167 -17.43 -1.33 0.22
CA GLN A 167 -16.30 -0.51 -0.26
C GLN A 167 -15.46 0.09 0.88
N ARG A 168 -16.09 0.34 2.03
CA ARG A 168 -15.46 0.95 3.22
C ARG A 168 -15.35 -0.03 4.38
N SER A 169 -15.24 -1.31 4.08
CA SER A 169 -15.21 -2.34 5.11
C SER A 169 -14.16 -3.40 4.84
N TYR A 170 -13.67 -3.97 5.93
CA TYR A 170 -12.94 -5.22 5.94
C TYR A 170 -13.85 -6.29 6.52
N PHE A 171 -13.78 -7.49 5.95
CA PHE A 171 -14.49 -8.64 6.49
C PHE A 171 -13.49 -9.62 7.06
N VAL A 172 -13.81 -10.22 8.19
CA VAL A 172 -12.93 -11.18 8.83
C VAL A 172 -13.68 -12.44 9.17
N LEU A 173 -13.14 -13.58 8.76
CA LEU A 173 -13.58 -14.91 9.15
C LEU A 173 -12.57 -15.50 10.13
N GLN A 174 -13.05 -15.97 11.28
CA GLN A 174 -12.21 -16.69 12.24
C GLN A 174 -13.01 -17.69 13.04
N ARG A 175 -12.33 -18.61 13.72
CA ARG A 175 -12.97 -19.44 14.75
C ARG A 175 -13.62 -18.53 15.80
N ALA A 176 -14.84 -18.88 16.20
CA ALA A 176 -15.52 -18.12 17.23
C ALA A 176 -14.71 -18.15 18.56
N PRO A 177 -14.58 -17.02 19.27
CA PRO A 177 -13.85 -16.97 20.52
C PRO A 177 -14.34 -18.02 21.52
N HIS A 178 -13.40 -18.63 22.26
CA HIS A 178 -13.67 -19.63 23.29
C HIS A 178 -14.38 -20.94 22.81
N THR A 179 -14.33 -21.27 21.52
CA THR A 179 -14.97 -22.50 20.97
C THR A 179 -14.01 -23.64 20.62
N LYS A 180 -12.72 -23.55 21.00
CA LYS A 180 -11.68 -24.54 20.63
C LYS A 180 -12.01 -25.99 21.00
N ASN A 181 -12.73 -26.20 22.11
CA ASN A 181 -13.08 -27.52 22.64
C ASN A 181 -14.53 -27.92 22.35
N PHE A 182 -15.25 -27.18 21.52
CA PHE A 182 -16.65 -27.48 21.23
C PHE A 182 -16.73 -28.64 20.23
N TYR A 183 -17.68 -29.54 20.45
CA TYR A 183 -17.91 -30.65 19.52
C TYR A 183 -18.28 -30.16 18.11
N GLN A 184 -19.04 -29.07 18.04
CA GLN A 184 -19.41 -28.41 16.78
C GLN A 184 -18.61 -27.12 16.63
N GLN A 185 -17.86 -27.01 15.54
CA GLN A 185 -17.04 -25.85 15.23
C GLN A 185 -17.93 -24.63 14.95
N LYS A 186 -17.52 -23.46 15.43
CA LYS A 186 -18.24 -22.20 15.21
C LYS A 186 -17.35 -21.21 14.50
N LEU A 187 -17.91 -20.53 13.51
CA LEU A 187 -17.22 -19.51 12.72
C LEU A 187 -17.83 -18.14 13.02
N SER A 188 -16.97 -17.19 13.36
CA SER A 188 -17.31 -15.79 13.46
C SER A 188 -17.03 -15.07 12.16
N PHE A 189 -17.96 -14.20 11.78
CA PHE A 189 -17.82 -13.21 10.72
C PHE A 189 -17.92 -11.83 11.33
N TYR A 190 -16.85 -11.07 11.16
CA TYR A 190 -16.76 -9.68 11.58
C TYR A 190 -16.75 -8.78 10.37
N ARG A 191 -17.26 -7.56 10.58
CA ARG A 191 -17.10 -6.44 9.68
C ARG A 191 -16.39 -5.34 10.46
N PHE A 192 -15.31 -4.83 9.89
CA PHE A 192 -14.56 -3.70 10.40
C PHE A 192 -14.67 -2.53 9.42
N ASP A 193 -14.55 -1.30 9.91
CA ASP A 193 -14.44 -0.10 9.08
C ASP A 193 -13.00 0.13 8.57
N ASP A 194 -12.77 1.24 7.88
CA ASP A 194 -11.46 1.57 7.31
C ASP A 194 -10.36 1.82 8.37
N ASP A 195 -10.75 2.19 9.60
CA ASP A 195 -9.83 2.42 10.71
C ASP A 195 -9.49 1.13 11.48
N GLY A 196 -10.21 0.05 11.17
CA GLY A 196 -10.09 -1.26 11.78
C GLY A 196 -10.96 -1.42 13.03
N LEU A 197 -12.01 -0.61 13.20
CA LEU A 197 -12.95 -0.72 14.32
C LEU A 197 -14.09 -1.67 13.95
N GLU A 198 -14.49 -2.52 14.90
CA GLU A 198 -15.58 -3.47 14.69
C GLU A 198 -16.92 -2.73 14.50
N VAL A 199 -17.59 -3.05 13.39
CA VAL A 199 -18.92 -2.51 13.04
C VAL A 199 -20.02 -3.52 13.36
N THR A 200 -19.82 -4.78 12.97
CA THR A 200 -20.78 -5.87 13.24
C THR A 200 -20.08 -7.21 13.39
N HIS A 201 -20.66 -8.08 14.23
CA HIS A 201 -20.22 -9.46 14.40
C HIS A 201 -21.40 -10.43 14.34
N LYS A 202 -21.19 -11.59 13.69
CA LYS A 202 -22.12 -12.72 13.66
C LYS A 202 -21.36 -14.02 13.85
N THR A 203 -21.95 -14.94 14.61
CA THR A 203 -21.40 -16.29 14.79
C THR A 203 -22.37 -17.31 14.23
N ILE A 204 -21.86 -18.26 13.46
CA ILE A 204 -22.61 -19.39 12.93
C ILE A 204 -21.99 -20.70 13.38
N GLU A 205 -22.79 -21.76 13.42
CA GLU A 205 -22.28 -23.10 13.59
C GLU A 205 -21.89 -23.68 12.22
N LEU A 206 -20.70 -24.26 12.13
CA LEU A 206 -20.28 -24.93 10.91
C LEU A 206 -20.96 -26.29 10.79
N GLN A 207 -21.60 -26.49 9.64
CA GLN A 207 -22.17 -27.76 9.22
C GLN A 207 -21.64 -28.06 7.82
N GLU A 208 -20.95 -29.20 7.66
CA GLU A 208 -20.39 -29.59 6.37
C GLU A 208 -21.47 -29.88 5.33
N PHE A 209 -22.58 -30.45 5.77
CA PHE A 209 -23.69 -30.81 4.90
C PHE A 209 -24.94 -30.04 5.30
N GLU A 210 -25.58 -29.42 4.31
CA GLU A 210 -26.87 -28.79 4.51
C GLU A 210 -27.96 -29.86 4.59
N LYS A 211 -28.89 -29.68 5.53
CA LYS A 211 -30.04 -30.57 5.70
C LYS A 211 -31.14 -30.22 4.69
N LYS A 212 -30.96 -30.55 3.42
CA LYS A 212 -32.07 -30.58 2.44
C LYS A 212 -32.72 -31.97 2.48
N LEU A 213 -34.05 -32.02 2.32
CA LEU A 213 -34.87 -33.23 2.57
C LEU A 213 -34.49 -34.48 1.75
N LEU A 214 -33.71 -34.34 0.67
CA LEU A 214 -33.43 -35.44 -0.28
C LEU A 214 -31.96 -35.56 -0.71
N SER A 215 -31.11 -34.55 -0.46
CA SER A 215 -29.68 -34.59 -0.78
C SER A 215 -28.86 -33.89 0.32
N LYS A 216 -27.76 -34.52 0.74
CA LYS A 216 -26.73 -33.88 1.55
C LYS A 216 -25.80 -33.11 0.62
N GLU A 217 -26.14 -31.88 0.31
CA GLU A 217 -25.25 -30.97 -0.41
C GLU A 217 -24.18 -30.44 0.54
N ARG A 218 -22.92 -30.45 0.10
CA ARG A 218 -21.81 -29.87 0.85
C ARG A 218 -21.96 -28.35 0.88
N SER A 219 -21.70 -27.75 2.04
CA SER A 219 -21.72 -26.29 2.22
C SER A 219 -20.69 -25.61 1.32
N GLU A 220 -21.11 -24.53 0.65
CA GLU A 220 -20.27 -23.72 -0.24
C GLU A 220 -19.18 -22.95 0.52
N LEU A 221 -19.32 -22.85 1.84
CA LEU A 221 -18.33 -22.23 2.72
C LEU A 221 -17.09 -23.11 2.92
N PHE A 222 -17.24 -24.43 2.86
CA PHE A 222 -16.16 -25.38 3.17
C PHE A 222 -14.95 -25.27 2.23
N PRO A 223 -15.11 -25.17 0.89
CA PRO A 223 -13.97 -24.95 -0.01
C PRO A 223 -13.11 -23.74 0.35
N LEU A 224 -13.73 -22.65 0.81
CA LEU A 224 -12.98 -21.47 1.28
C LEU A 224 -12.21 -21.79 2.57
N LEU A 225 -12.86 -22.40 3.55
CA LEU A 225 -12.26 -22.73 4.84
C LEU A 225 -11.12 -23.74 4.71
N GLU A 226 -11.28 -24.77 3.86
CA GLU A 226 -10.24 -25.77 3.57
C GLU A 226 -8.96 -25.14 3.01
N LYS A 227 -9.11 -24.14 2.14
CA LYS A 227 -7.98 -23.44 1.54
C LYS A 227 -7.35 -22.40 2.45
N THR A 228 -7.99 -22.01 3.56
CA THR A 228 -7.58 -20.81 4.33
C THR A 228 -7.47 -21.05 5.84
N LEU A 229 -8.52 -21.56 6.49
CA LEU A 229 -8.66 -21.54 7.94
C LEU A 229 -8.57 -22.92 8.59
N PHE A 230 -8.75 -24.00 7.83
CA PHE A 230 -8.60 -25.35 8.37
C PHE A 230 -7.13 -25.77 8.51
N ASP A 231 -6.86 -26.46 9.62
CA ASP A 231 -5.62 -27.20 9.82
C ASP A 231 -5.64 -28.55 9.08
N GLU A 232 -4.54 -29.29 9.19
CA GLU A 232 -4.38 -30.62 8.58
C GLU A 232 -5.42 -31.65 9.08
N GLN A 233 -6.08 -31.39 10.21
CA GLN A 233 -7.12 -32.24 10.78
C GLN A 233 -8.55 -31.76 10.42
N GLY A 234 -8.68 -30.76 9.55
CA GLY A 234 -9.98 -30.20 9.13
C GLY A 234 -10.66 -29.35 10.21
N ARG A 235 -9.89 -28.81 11.16
CA ARG A 235 -10.39 -27.95 12.25
C ARG A 235 -10.00 -26.50 12.01
N LEU A 236 -10.85 -25.57 12.43
CA LEU A 236 -10.55 -24.15 12.41
C LEU A 236 -9.33 -23.87 13.29
N SER A 237 -8.28 -23.41 12.62
CA SER A 237 -7.03 -22.95 13.22
C SER A 237 -7.24 -21.70 14.08
N ASP A 238 -6.16 -21.25 14.71
CA ASP A 238 -6.13 -20.00 15.46
C ASP A 238 -5.91 -18.78 14.53
N ALA A 239 -5.78 -18.95 13.20
CA ALA A 239 -5.67 -17.85 12.25
C ALA A 239 -7.03 -17.24 11.89
N PHE A 240 -7.01 -16.03 11.32
CA PHE A 240 -8.17 -15.41 10.70
C PHE A 240 -7.91 -15.09 9.23
N LEU A 241 -8.97 -15.02 8.43
CA LEU A 241 -8.96 -14.62 7.04
C LEU A 241 -9.55 -13.22 6.95
N MET A 242 -8.79 -12.26 6.45
CA MET A 242 -9.26 -10.90 6.23
C MET A 242 -9.49 -10.65 4.74
N LEU A 243 -10.60 -10.00 4.41
CA LEU A 243 -11.02 -9.69 3.06
C LEU A 243 -11.25 -8.20 2.90
N ARG A 244 -10.86 -7.67 1.73
CA ARG A 244 -11.11 -6.28 1.32
C ARG A 244 -11.68 -6.26 -0.09
N LYS A 245 -12.75 -5.50 -0.32
CA LYS A 245 -13.27 -5.25 -1.66
C LYS A 245 -12.21 -4.52 -2.49
N VAL A 246 -11.99 -4.98 -3.72
CA VAL A 246 -11.07 -4.35 -4.68
C VAL A 246 -11.85 -3.78 -5.87
N SER A 247 -11.20 -2.91 -6.64
CA SER A 247 -11.74 -2.45 -7.92
C SER A 247 -11.77 -3.61 -8.90
N SER A 248 -12.87 -3.79 -9.63
CA SER A 248 -12.96 -4.78 -10.71
C SER A 248 -12.08 -4.42 -11.89
N ASP A 249 -11.80 -3.13 -12.08
CA ASP A 249 -11.03 -2.61 -13.22
C ASP A 249 -9.52 -2.67 -12.98
N LEU A 250 -9.10 -2.65 -11.71
CA LEU A 250 -7.69 -2.75 -11.31
C LEU A 250 -7.54 -3.49 -9.97
N PRO A 251 -7.78 -4.82 -9.92
CA PRO A 251 -7.71 -5.59 -8.68
C PRO A 251 -6.30 -5.65 -8.06
N GLU A 252 -5.25 -5.53 -8.86
CA GLU A 252 -3.85 -5.54 -8.45
C GLU A 252 -3.46 -4.30 -7.64
N GLU A 253 -4.26 -3.24 -7.66
CA GLU A 253 -3.96 -1.98 -6.95
C GLU A 253 -3.75 -2.19 -5.45
N ILE A 254 -4.44 -3.18 -4.86
CA ILE A 254 -4.30 -3.56 -3.45
C ILE A 254 -2.88 -4.05 -3.10
N LEU A 255 -2.13 -4.54 -4.10
CA LEU A 255 -0.78 -5.07 -3.95
C LEU A 255 0.30 -3.99 -4.11
N TYR A 256 -0.06 -2.77 -4.52
CA TYR A 256 0.88 -1.65 -4.54
C TYR A 256 1.25 -1.24 -3.12
N ASP A 257 2.49 -0.77 -2.92
CA ASP A 257 3.09 -0.65 -1.59
C ASP A 257 2.25 0.15 -0.59
N GLN A 258 1.69 1.29 -1.00
CA GLN A 258 0.89 2.12 -0.10
C GLN A 258 -0.41 1.42 0.31
N ASN A 259 -1.12 0.80 -0.65
CA ASN A 259 -2.38 0.12 -0.41
C ASN A 259 -2.17 -1.16 0.40
N PHE A 260 -1.12 -1.92 0.08
CA PHE A 260 -0.77 -3.13 0.80
C PHE A 260 -0.30 -2.83 2.22
N ALA A 261 0.52 -1.78 2.41
CA ALA A 261 0.94 -1.34 3.74
C ALA A 261 -0.27 -0.92 4.60
N LYS A 262 -1.25 -0.23 4.00
CA LYS A 262 -2.50 0.12 4.68
C LYS A 262 -3.30 -1.13 5.07
N PHE A 263 -3.45 -2.08 4.14
CA PHE A 263 -4.11 -3.36 4.40
C PHE A 263 -3.44 -4.12 5.55
N ALA A 264 -2.11 -4.27 5.51
CA ALA A 264 -1.33 -4.96 6.53
C ALA A 264 -1.40 -4.25 7.90
N ALA A 265 -1.36 -2.90 7.92
CA ALA A 265 -1.52 -2.13 9.14
C ALA A 265 -2.92 -2.32 9.76
N THR A 266 -3.98 -2.33 8.95
CA THR A 266 -5.33 -2.63 9.45
C THR A 266 -5.44 -4.08 9.92
N MET A 267 -4.84 -5.04 9.21
CA MET A 267 -4.79 -6.44 9.64
C MET A 267 -4.13 -6.59 11.01
N ALA A 268 -3.04 -5.87 11.27
CA ALA A 268 -2.38 -5.87 12.57
C ALA A 268 -3.28 -5.29 13.69
N LYS A 269 -4.00 -4.19 13.41
CA LYS A 269 -4.97 -3.61 14.36
C LYS A 269 -6.14 -4.56 14.65
N VAL A 270 -6.65 -5.24 13.64
CA VAL A 270 -7.70 -6.25 13.79
C VAL A 270 -7.18 -7.41 14.62
N SER A 271 -5.97 -7.90 14.33
CA SER A 271 -5.34 -8.98 15.11
C SER A 271 -5.26 -8.64 16.60
N ALA A 272 -4.90 -7.41 16.95
CA ALA A 272 -4.81 -6.95 18.34
C ALA A 272 -6.16 -6.81 19.06
N GLN A 273 -7.28 -6.81 18.32
CA GLN A 273 -8.63 -6.79 18.89
C GLN A 273 -9.20 -8.20 19.05
N LEU A 274 -8.77 -9.13 18.19
CA LEU A 274 -9.26 -10.51 18.18
C LEU A 274 -8.49 -11.44 19.14
N PHE A 275 -7.25 -11.09 19.49
CA PHE A 275 -6.37 -11.83 20.43
C PHE A 275 -5.83 -10.91 21.52
#